data_AF-A0A925TT37-F1
#
_entry.id   AF-A0A925TT37-F1
#
_cell.length_a   1.000
_cell.length_b   1.000
_cell.length_c   1.000
_cell.angle_alpha   90.00
_cell.angle_beta   90.00
_cell.angle_gamma   90.00
#
_symmetry.space_group_name_H-M   'P 1'
#
loop_
_entity.id
_entity.type
_entity.pdbx_description
1 polymer ?
#
loop_
_entity_poly.entity_id
_entity_poly.type
_entity_poly.pdbx_seq_one_letter_code
_entity_poly.pdbx_strand_id
1 'polypeptide(L)'
;MPQTAQTHRIASGAARYTELKIYAALFFVLVASVFVVNFNLANESNRDAERIFCATKQQEYWQRAQRNLYQVKTNLLIGANADSLFEEFSVSVLAFDSTVTALLRGNTIVLGEARVDVAAVQDVRARRIINYINEIWAPRRTTFKRLTESRRLASVSGSVSGRAAGRIDETLLDEAVDYTARFDDPILSNSRAFVVKLGEISTERTNKLQFIQISALTLSLMVFAAMGLRLAVSLRKQDAVIRESQQQLIQSEKMAS
;
A
#
# COMPACT_ATOMS: atom_id res chain seq x y z
N MET A 1 -6.55 -43.50 61.86
CA MET A 1 -5.79 -43.24 60.61
C MET A 1 -6.66 -42.47 59.62
N PRO A 2 -6.52 -41.13 59.51
CA PRO A 2 -7.11 -40.37 58.41
C PRO A 2 -6.06 -39.39 57.82
N GLN A 3 -5.36 -39.79 56.75
CA GLN A 3 -4.40 -38.89 56.06
C GLN A 3 -4.57 -38.88 54.53
N THR A 4 -5.45 -39.69 53.95
CA THR A 4 -5.57 -39.85 52.49
C THR A 4 -6.57 -38.92 51.81
N ALA A 5 -7.41 -38.18 52.55
CA ALA A 5 -8.43 -37.30 51.95
C ALA A 5 -7.94 -35.87 51.62
N GLN A 6 -6.83 -35.42 52.19
CA GLN A 6 -6.35 -34.04 52.03
C GLN A 6 -5.52 -33.80 50.75
N THR A 7 -4.82 -34.81 50.25
CA THR A 7 -3.96 -34.70 49.05
C THR A 7 -4.76 -34.53 47.75
N HIS A 8 -6.00 -35.01 47.68
CA HIS A 8 -6.83 -34.91 46.47
C HIS A 8 -7.44 -33.51 46.24
N ARG A 9 -7.55 -32.66 47.27
CA ARG A 9 -8.14 -31.29 47.17
C ARG A 9 -7.14 -30.23 46.69
N ILE A 10 -5.83 -30.43 46.88
CA ILE A 10 -4.81 -29.44 46.49
C ILE A 10 -4.49 -29.54 44.99
N ALA A 11 -4.55 -30.74 44.41
CA ALA A 11 -4.31 -30.96 42.99
C ALA A 11 -5.39 -30.33 42.08
N SER A 12 -6.65 -30.26 42.53
CA SER A 12 -7.75 -29.67 41.75
C SER A 12 -7.73 -28.14 41.70
N GLY A 13 -7.18 -27.49 42.74
CA GLY A 13 -6.98 -26.04 42.77
C GLY A 13 -5.88 -25.57 41.80
N ALA A 14 -4.73 -26.26 41.80
CA ALA A 14 -3.61 -25.95 40.91
C ALA A 14 -3.94 -26.14 39.42
N ALA A 15 -4.71 -27.18 39.08
CA ALA A 15 -5.18 -27.42 37.71
C ALA A 15 -6.08 -26.29 37.19
N ARG A 16 -6.97 -25.74 38.04
CA ARG A 16 -7.89 -24.65 37.65
C ARG A 16 -7.20 -23.32 37.38
N TYR A 17 -6.22 -22.93 38.21
CA TYR A 17 -5.44 -21.71 37.96
C TYR A 17 -4.55 -21.85 36.72
N THR A 18 -4.08 -23.07 36.42
CA THR A 18 -3.34 -23.36 35.19
C THR A 18 -4.23 -23.25 33.95
N GLU A 19 -5.46 -23.78 34.01
CA GLU A 19 -6.44 -23.64 32.93
C GLU A 19 -6.76 -22.16 32.63
N LEU A 20 -6.96 -21.35 33.67
CA LEU A 20 -7.20 -19.90 33.55
C LEU A 20 -6.05 -19.17 32.86
N LYS A 21 -4.80 -19.48 33.24
CA LYS A 21 -3.59 -18.90 32.62
C LYS A 21 -3.47 -19.28 31.15
N ILE A 22 -3.79 -20.52 30.78
CA ILE A 22 -3.76 -20.99 29.39
C ILE A 22 -4.76 -20.20 28.53
N TYR A 23 -6.01 -20.04 28.99
CA TYR A 23 -6.99 -19.24 28.25
C TYR A 23 -6.60 -17.77 28.14
N ALA A 24 -6.08 -17.17 29.21
CA ALA A 24 -5.59 -15.79 29.17
C ALA A 24 -4.44 -15.63 28.17
N ALA A 25 -3.47 -16.56 28.15
CA ALA A 25 -2.40 -16.56 27.17
C ALA A 25 -2.92 -16.71 25.74
N LEU A 26 -3.87 -17.63 25.51
CA LEU A 26 -4.47 -17.87 24.19
C LEU A 26 -5.26 -16.65 23.69
N PHE A 27 -5.95 -15.96 24.59
CA PHE A 27 -6.60 -14.67 24.30
C PHE A 27 -5.59 -13.59 23.89
N PHE A 28 -4.48 -13.44 24.64
CA PHE A 28 -3.42 -12.50 24.30
C PHE A 28 -2.80 -12.80 22.93
N VAL A 29 -2.53 -14.07 22.62
CA VAL A 29 -2.02 -14.50 21.30
C VAL A 29 -3.01 -14.15 20.18
N LEU A 30 -4.30 -14.35 20.41
CA LEU A 30 -5.35 -14.02 19.45
C LEU A 30 -5.39 -12.50 19.18
N VAL A 31 -5.35 -11.68 20.24
CA VAL A 31 -5.33 -10.21 20.12
C VAL A 31 -4.07 -9.73 19.41
N ALA A 32 -2.90 -10.27 19.77
CA ALA A 32 -1.63 -9.95 19.12
C ALA A 32 -1.66 -10.30 17.62
N SER A 33 -2.25 -11.44 17.26
CA SER A 33 -2.38 -11.87 15.86
C SER A 33 -3.23 -10.88 15.05
N VAL A 34 -4.36 -10.42 15.59
CA VAL A 34 -5.20 -9.40 14.96
C VAL A 34 -4.42 -8.08 14.79
N PHE A 35 -3.63 -7.68 15.78
CA PHE A 35 -2.80 -6.48 15.70
C PHE A 35 -1.76 -6.55 14.57
N VAL A 36 -1.09 -7.70 14.43
CA VAL A 36 -0.11 -7.92 13.34
C VAL A 36 -0.77 -7.84 11.97
N VAL A 37 -1.97 -8.41 11.82
CA VAL A 37 -2.73 -8.31 10.55
C VAL A 37 -3.07 -6.85 10.24
N ASN A 38 -3.49 -6.07 11.24
CA ASN A 38 -3.80 -4.65 11.07
C ASN A 38 -2.59 -3.81 10.66
N PHE A 39 -1.44 -4.07 11.28
CA PHE A 39 -0.21 -3.38 10.93
C PHE A 39 0.21 -3.69 9.48
N ASN A 40 0.09 -4.95 9.05
CA ASN A 40 0.34 -5.33 7.66
C ASN A 40 -0.66 -4.66 6.69
N LEU A 41 -1.94 -4.57 7.05
CA LEU A 41 -2.95 -3.87 6.25
C LEU A 41 -2.60 -2.38 6.09
N ALA A 42 -2.17 -1.71 7.16
CA ALA A 42 -1.75 -0.32 7.09
C ALA A 42 -0.57 -0.12 6.14
N ASN A 43 0.44 -1.01 6.20
CA ASN A 43 1.58 -0.96 5.30
C ASN A 43 1.21 -1.19 3.83
N GLU A 44 0.35 -2.18 3.56
CA GLU A 44 -0.14 -2.44 2.20
C GLU A 44 -1.00 -1.29 1.67
N SER A 45 -1.83 -0.68 2.52
CA SER A 45 -2.62 0.50 2.16
C SER A 45 -1.73 1.69 1.78
N ASN A 46 -0.62 1.92 2.50
CA ASN A 46 0.34 2.97 2.16
C ASN A 46 0.99 2.71 0.79
N ARG A 47 1.41 1.46 0.54
CA ARG A 47 1.99 1.06 -0.76
C ARG A 47 0.99 1.23 -1.91
N ASP A 48 -0.27 0.90 -1.68
CA ASP A 48 -1.31 1.05 -2.70
C ASP A 48 -1.60 2.55 -2.97
N ALA A 49 -1.59 3.39 -1.93
CA ALA A 49 -1.70 4.84 -2.09
C ALA A 49 -0.52 5.43 -2.89
N GLU A 50 0.71 5.00 -2.61
CA GLU A 50 1.90 5.41 -3.38
C GLU A 50 1.79 5.03 -4.85
N ARG A 51 1.34 3.81 -5.16
CA ARG A 51 1.13 3.36 -6.55
C ARG A 51 0.06 4.19 -7.27
N ILE A 52 -1.07 4.46 -6.61
CA ILE A 52 -2.15 5.29 -7.15
C ILE A 52 -1.66 6.71 -7.41
N PHE A 53 -0.90 7.28 -6.47
CA PHE A 53 -0.29 8.59 -6.63
C PHE A 53 0.67 8.63 -7.82
N CYS A 54 1.55 7.64 -7.95
CA CYS A 54 2.48 7.53 -9.08
C CYS A 54 1.75 7.39 -10.41
N ALA A 55 0.69 6.58 -10.48
CA ALA A 55 -0.14 6.42 -11.67
C ALA A 55 -0.84 7.74 -12.06
N THR A 56 -1.32 8.49 -11.07
CA THR A 56 -1.93 9.81 -11.29
C THR A 56 -0.90 10.80 -11.82
N LYS A 57 0.32 10.79 -11.26
CA LYS A 57 1.42 11.64 -11.71
C LYS A 57 1.93 11.28 -13.09
N GLN A 58 1.98 9.99 -13.43
CA GLN A 58 2.26 9.52 -14.79
C GLN A 58 1.30 10.14 -15.80
N GLN A 59 -0.01 10.16 -15.52
CA GLN A 59 -1.00 10.81 -16.39
C GLN A 59 -0.72 12.32 -16.53
N GLU A 60 -0.47 13.01 -15.42
CA GLU A 60 -0.15 14.45 -15.42
C GLU A 60 1.10 14.76 -16.25
N TYR A 61 2.15 13.95 -16.12
CA TYR A 61 3.40 14.11 -16.85
C TYR A 61 3.22 13.94 -18.36
N TRP A 62 2.42 12.96 -18.79
CA TRP A 62 2.09 12.79 -20.20
C TRP A 62 1.36 14.02 -20.76
N GLN A 63 0.31 14.49 -20.08
CA GLN A 63 -0.46 15.67 -20.51
C GLN A 63 0.41 16.93 -20.56
N ARG A 64 1.27 17.13 -19.56
CA ARG A 64 2.20 18.27 -19.52
C ARG A 64 3.21 18.18 -20.65
N ALA A 65 3.81 17.01 -20.87
CA ALA A 65 4.76 16.79 -21.96
C ALA A 65 4.12 17.09 -23.32
N GLN A 66 2.95 16.52 -23.59
CA GLN A 66 2.22 16.73 -24.83
C GLN A 66 1.89 18.21 -25.06
N ARG A 67 1.28 18.89 -24.08
CA ARG A 67 0.93 20.31 -24.22
C ARG A 67 2.15 21.16 -24.52
N ASN A 68 3.24 20.96 -23.79
CA ASN A 68 4.45 21.74 -23.96
C ASN A 68 5.13 21.43 -25.30
N LEU A 69 5.09 20.18 -25.77
CA LEU A 69 5.59 19.79 -27.08
C LEU A 69 4.86 20.52 -28.22
N TYR A 70 3.53 20.60 -28.15
CA TYR A 70 2.75 21.36 -29.14
C TYR A 70 3.06 22.85 -29.09
N GLN A 71 3.19 23.43 -27.90
CA GLN A 71 3.54 24.84 -27.75
C GLN A 71 4.95 25.15 -28.25
N VAL A 72 5.92 24.24 -28.06
CA VAL A 72 7.25 24.34 -28.66
C VAL A 72 7.14 24.44 -30.18
N LYS A 73 6.42 23.51 -30.82
CA LYS A 73 6.27 23.51 -32.28
C LYS A 73 5.61 24.81 -32.78
N THR A 74 4.55 25.26 -32.10
CA THR A 74 3.89 26.53 -32.43
C THR A 74 4.83 27.73 -32.28
N ASN A 75 5.59 27.81 -31.19
CA ASN A 75 6.52 28.91 -30.95
C ASN A 75 7.65 28.96 -32.00
N LEU A 76 8.19 27.80 -32.37
CA LEU A 76 9.20 27.73 -33.43
C LEU A 76 8.65 28.20 -34.78
N LEU A 77 7.40 27.85 -35.12
CA LEU A 77 6.76 28.29 -36.36
C LEU A 77 6.59 29.81 -36.45
N ILE A 78 6.33 30.49 -35.33
CA ILE A 78 6.17 31.95 -35.28
C ILE A 78 7.47 32.70 -34.94
N GLY A 79 8.60 31.98 -34.82
CA GLY A 79 9.88 32.56 -34.43
C GLY A 79 9.96 33.07 -32.98
N ALA A 80 9.08 32.59 -32.09
CA ALA A 80 9.11 32.91 -30.67
C ALA A 80 10.05 32.00 -29.90
N ASN A 81 10.48 32.44 -28.71
CA ASN A 81 11.31 31.62 -27.81
C ASN A 81 10.53 30.38 -27.34
N ALA A 82 11.11 29.19 -27.51
CA ALA A 82 10.53 27.89 -27.13
C ALA A 82 11.33 27.18 -26.02
N ASP A 83 12.29 27.87 -25.41
CA ASP A 83 13.32 27.24 -24.59
C ASP A 83 12.78 26.66 -23.29
N SER A 84 12.05 27.47 -22.52
CA SER A 84 11.42 27.03 -21.27
C SER A 84 10.40 25.92 -21.50
N LEU A 85 9.59 26.04 -22.55
CA LEU A 85 8.58 25.04 -22.92
C LEU A 85 9.23 23.69 -23.24
N PHE A 86 10.36 23.70 -23.94
CA PHE A 86 11.08 22.48 -24.27
C PHE A 86 11.74 21.85 -23.04
N GLU A 87 12.27 22.66 -22.13
CA GLU A 87 12.80 22.17 -20.86
C GLU A 87 11.70 21.46 -20.06
N GLU A 88 10.54 22.09 -19.91
CA GLU A 88 9.40 21.49 -19.22
C GLU A 88 8.90 20.21 -19.90
N PHE A 89 8.85 20.19 -21.24
CA PHE A 89 8.58 18.97 -22.01
C PHE A 89 9.58 17.86 -21.67
N SER A 90 10.88 18.19 -21.69
CA SER A 90 11.96 17.24 -21.44
C SER A 90 11.88 16.63 -20.05
N VAL A 91 11.67 17.46 -19.02
CA VAL A 91 11.47 17.00 -17.65
C VAL A 91 10.23 16.11 -17.54
N SER A 92 9.12 16.53 -18.15
CA SER A 92 7.85 15.80 -18.05
C SER A 92 7.90 14.45 -18.75
N VAL A 93 8.50 14.36 -19.94
CA VAL A 93 8.57 13.07 -20.66
C VAL A 93 9.54 12.08 -20.02
N LEU A 94 10.63 12.56 -19.42
CA LEU A 94 11.54 11.70 -18.65
C LEU A 94 10.90 11.22 -17.34
N ALA A 95 10.11 12.08 -16.68
CA ALA A 95 9.33 11.69 -15.51
C ALA A 95 8.22 10.67 -15.86
N PHE A 96 7.59 10.80 -17.03
CA PHE A 96 6.68 9.80 -17.56
C PHE A 96 7.40 8.46 -17.81
N ASP A 97 8.57 8.46 -18.46
CA ASP A 97 9.34 7.22 -18.71
C ASP A 97 9.76 6.51 -17.42
N SER A 98 10.20 7.29 -16.42
CA SER A 98 10.64 6.76 -15.13
C SER A 98 9.47 6.18 -14.34
N THR A 99 8.31 6.86 -14.32
CA THR A 99 7.10 6.38 -13.65
C THR A 99 6.56 5.09 -14.28
N VAL A 100 6.45 5.02 -15.61
CA VAL A 100 6.06 3.78 -16.33
C VAL A 100 6.99 2.62 -15.96
N THR A 101 8.30 2.86 -15.97
CA THR A 101 9.30 1.83 -15.68
C THR A 101 9.24 1.38 -14.21
N ALA A 102 9.06 2.31 -13.27
CA ALA A 102 8.94 2.03 -11.85
C ALA A 102 7.67 1.24 -11.52
N LEU A 103 6.54 1.58 -12.13
CA LEU A 103 5.29 0.83 -11.95
C LEU A 103 5.37 -0.61 -12.49
N LEU A 104 6.17 -0.83 -13.54
CA LEU A 104 6.38 -2.16 -14.14
C LEU A 104 7.35 -3.05 -13.38
N ARG A 105 8.49 -2.50 -12.95
CA ARG A 105 9.63 -3.28 -12.43
C ARG A 105 9.95 -3.02 -10.97
N GLY A 106 9.39 -1.97 -10.40
CA GLY A 106 9.79 -1.41 -9.12
C GLY A 106 11.04 -0.56 -9.30
N ASN A 107 11.04 0.65 -8.76
CA ASN A 107 12.21 1.52 -8.69
C ASN A 107 11.97 2.69 -7.75
N THR A 108 13.04 3.31 -7.30
CA THR A 108 12.97 4.63 -6.66
C THR A 108 12.89 5.71 -7.74
N ILE A 109 11.87 6.55 -7.68
CA ILE A 109 11.68 7.69 -8.58
C ILE A 109 11.66 9.00 -7.81
N VAL A 110 12.02 10.08 -8.49
CA VAL A 110 11.95 11.44 -7.96
C VAL A 110 10.64 12.07 -8.44
N LEU A 111 9.74 12.36 -7.52
CA LEU A 111 8.45 13.01 -7.76
C LEU A 111 8.50 14.41 -7.13
N GLY A 112 8.84 15.41 -7.95
CA GLY A 112 9.12 16.76 -7.43
C GLY A 112 10.39 16.76 -6.58
N GLU A 113 10.28 17.10 -5.30
CA GLU A 113 11.41 17.11 -4.36
C GLU A 113 11.57 15.79 -3.59
N ALA A 114 10.58 14.91 -3.62
CA ALA A 114 10.57 13.67 -2.85
C ALA A 114 11.09 12.47 -3.66
N ARG A 115 11.86 11.61 -3.00
CA ARG A 115 12.19 10.27 -3.50
C ARG A 115 11.15 9.28 -2.97
N VAL A 116 10.47 8.60 -3.88
CA VAL A 116 9.45 7.60 -3.55
C VAL A 116 9.92 6.25 -4.07
N ASP A 117 9.94 5.25 -3.19
CA ASP A 117 10.24 3.88 -3.58
C ASP A 117 8.96 3.18 -4.04
N VAL A 118 8.83 2.97 -5.34
CA VAL A 118 7.61 2.43 -5.93
C VAL A 118 7.80 0.94 -6.12
N ALA A 119 7.02 0.14 -5.39
CA ALA A 119 6.98 -1.29 -5.60
C ALA A 119 6.26 -1.64 -6.91
N ALA A 120 6.82 -2.61 -7.65
CA ALA A 120 6.24 -3.12 -8.90
C ALA A 120 4.78 -3.57 -8.69
N VAL A 121 3.95 -3.34 -9.71
CA VAL A 121 2.54 -3.76 -9.72
C VAL A 121 2.46 -5.27 -9.93
N GLN A 122 1.92 -5.97 -8.93
CA GLN A 122 1.83 -7.44 -8.95
C GLN A 122 0.48 -7.95 -9.49
N ASP A 123 -0.60 -7.18 -9.37
CA ASP A 123 -1.92 -7.60 -9.85
C ASP A 123 -1.93 -7.71 -11.37
N VAL A 124 -2.31 -8.88 -11.89
CA VAL A 124 -2.29 -9.21 -13.33
C VAL A 124 -3.18 -8.26 -14.15
N ARG A 125 -4.31 -7.80 -13.59
CA ARG A 125 -5.26 -6.93 -14.29
C ARG A 125 -4.67 -5.53 -14.46
N ALA A 126 -4.12 -4.96 -13.39
CA ALA A 126 -3.44 -3.67 -13.46
C ALA A 126 -2.17 -3.74 -14.31
N ARG A 127 -1.39 -4.83 -14.16
CA ARG A 127 -0.16 -5.07 -14.92
C ARG A 127 -0.40 -5.12 -16.43
N ARG A 128 -1.53 -5.70 -16.87
CA ARG A 128 -1.93 -5.71 -18.28
C ARG A 128 -2.08 -4.28 -18.84
N ILE A 129 -2.69 -3.37 -18.09
CA ILE A 129 -2.93 -2.00 -18.56
C ILE A 129 -1.60 -1.24 -18.67
N ILE A 130 -0.74 -1.31 -17.66
CA ILE A 130 0.57 -0.62 -17.72
C ILE A 130 1.52 -1.25 -18.75
N ASN A 131 1.43 -2.56 -18.99
CA ASN A 131 2.15 -3.21 -20.10
C ASN A 131 1.70 -2.64 -21.44
N TYR A 132 0.40 -2.48 -21.66
CA TYR A 132 -0.13 -1.89 -22.90
C TYR A 132 0.35 -0.45 -23.12
N ILE A 133 0.35 0.39 -22.06
CA ILE A 133 0.93 1.74 -22.12
C ILE A 133 2.41 1.65 -22.53
N ASN A 134 3.17 0.72 -21.95
CA ASN A 134 4.57 0.53 -22.29
C ASN A 134 4.79 -0.05 -23.69
N GLU A 135 3.90 -0.90 -24.21
CA GLU A 135 3.97 -1.41 -25.59
C GLU A 135 3.79 -0.28 -26.60
N ILE A 136 2.88 0.66 -26.32
CA ILE A 136 2.72 1.87 -27.14
C ILE A 136 3.96 2.77 -27.02
N TRP A 137 4.43 3.02 -25.80
CA TRP A 137 5.50 3.98 -25.51
C TRP A 137 6.91 3.49 -25.91
N ALA A 138 7.24 2.22 -25.65
CA ALA A 138 8.60 1.69 -25.76
C ALA A 138 9.25 1.90 -27.14
N PRO A 139 8.56 1.71 -28.28
CA PRO A 139 9.13 1.91 -29.61
C PRO A 139 9.63 3.34 -29.85
N ARG A 140 9.03 4.36 -29.22
CA ARG A 140 9.40 5.77 -29.40
C ARG A 140 10.20 6.37 -28.26
N ARG A 141 10.36 5.63 -27.16
CA ARG A 141 11.13 6.06 -25.99
C ARG A 141 12.52 6.61 -26.37
N THR A 142 13.21 5.96 -27.30
CA THR A 142 14.54 6.38 -27.78
C THR A 142 14.48 7.68 -28.58
N THR A 143 13.47 7.87 -29.43
CA THR A 143 13.24 9.14 -30.15
C THR A 143 13.08 10.30 -29.19
N PHE A 144 12.21 10.16 -28.18
CA PHE A 144 11.99 11.20 -27.18
C PHE A 144 13.25 11.47 -26.34
N LYS A 145 13.99 10.43 -25.93
CA LYS A 145 15.27 10.62 -25.23
C LYS A 145 16.29 11.38 -26.07
N ARG A 146 16.48 10.98 -27.34
CA ARG A 146 17.37 11.69 -28.26
C ARG A 146 16.97 13.14 -28.48
N LEU A 147 15.67 13.42 -28.58
CA LEU A 147 15.15 14.78 -28.68
C LEU A 147 15.52 15.58 -27.42
N THR A 148 15.35 15.04 -26.22
CA THR A 148 15.76 15.73 -24.98
C THR A 148 17.27 15.89 -24.83
N GLU A 149 18.06 14.92 -25.32
CA GLU A 149 19.53 14.93 -25.23
C GLU A 149 20.19 15.87 -26.25
N SER A 150 19.65 15.98 -27.47
CA SER A 150 20.21 16.82 -28.54
C SER A 150 20.35 18.27 -28.10
N ARG A 151 19.35 18.77 -27.36
CA ARG A 151 19.37 20.11 -26.78
C ARG A 151 20.35 20.25 -25.62
N ARG A 152 20.44 19.25 -24.75
CA ARG A 152 21.35 19.27 -23.59
C ARG A 152 22.82 19.31 -24.02
N LEU A 153 23.18 18.60 -25.09
CA LEU A 153 24.55 18.65 -25.63
C LEU A 153 24.87 19.99 -26.27
N ALA A 154 23.87 20.61 -26.90
CA ALA A 154 24.02 21.93 -27.50
C ALA A 154 24.13 23.06 -26.47
N SER A 155 23.55 22.91 -25.27
CA SER A 155 23.73 23.89 -24.17
C SER A 155 25.09 23.79 -23.48
N VAL A 156 25.67 22.59 -23.39
CA VAL A 156 26.99 22.34 -22.75
C VAL A 156 28.15 22.78 -23.64
N SER A 157 27.99 22.73 -24.97
CA SER A 157 29.08 23.02 -25.92
C SER A 157 29.40 24.52 -26.11
N GLY A 158 28.82 25.41 -25.30
CA GLY A 158 29.35 26.75 -25.05
C GLY A 158 29.69 27.59 -26.28
N SER A 159 28.81 27.65 -27.29
CA SER A 159 29.00 28.62 -28.38
C SER A 159 28.82 30.05 -27.85
N VAL A 160 29.95 30.68 -27.49
CA VAL A 160 30.12 32.07 -27.03
C VAL A 160 29.72 33.13 -28.09
N SER A 161 29.24 32.72 -29.27
CA SER A 161 28.66 33.62 -30.26
C SER A 161 27.13 33.55 -30.18
N GLY A 162 26.51 34.64 -29.71
CA GLY A 162 25.11 34.77 -29.29
C GLY A 162 24.02 34.60 -30.37
N ARG A 163 24.12 33.57 -31.22
CA ARG A 163 23.08 33.20 -32.21
C ARG A 163 22.91 31.70 -32.45
N ALA A 164 23.72 30.83 -31.84
CA ALA A 164 23.55 29.39 -31.93
C ALA A 164 23.10 28.81 -30.58
N ALA A 165 21.94 29.27 -30.09
CA ALA A 165 21.19 28.48 -29.13
C ALA A 165 20.91 27.13 -29.79
N GLY A 166 21.21 26.03 -29.08
CA GLY A 166 21.09 24.67 -29.60
C GLY A 166 19.78 24.46 -30.34
N ARG A 167 19.86 24.30 -31.67
CA ARG A 167 18.66 24.15 -32.50
C ARG A 167 17.98 22.86 -32.08
N ILE A 168 16.72 22.97 -31.68
CA ILE A 168 15.85 21.80 -31.51
C ILE A 168 15.84 21.09 -32.87
N ASP A 169 16.10 19.79 -32.87
CA ASP A 169 16.04 18.98 -34.08
C ASP A 169 14.59 18.95 -34.57
N GLU A 170 14.29 19.74 -35.60
CA GLU A 170 12.95 19.92 -36.17
C GLU A 170 12.38 18.59 -36.69
N THR A 171 13.23 17.68 -37.18
CA THR A 171 12.78 16.37 -37.68
C THR A 171 12.34 15.47 -36.53
N LEU A 172 13.13 15.40 -35.45
CA LEU A 172 12.75 14.64 -34.25
C LEU A 172 11.55 15.26 -33.53
N LEU A 173 11.44 16.59 -33.55
CA LEU A 173 10.29 17.32 -33.01
C LEU A 173 9.01 16.96 -33.78
N ASP A 174 9.06 16.96 -35.11
CA ASP A 174 7.91 16.61 -35.95
C ASP A 174 7.48 15.16 -35.76
N GLU A 175 8.43 14.22 -35.66
CA GLU A 175 8.16 12.82 -35.36
C GLU A 175 7.51 12.66 -33.98
N ALA A 176 8.02 13.37 -32.96
CA ALA A 176 7.46 13.34 -31.62
C ALA A 176 6.03 13.90 -31.60
N VAL A 177 5.78 14.99 -32.31
CA VAL A 177 4.45 15.61 -32.43
C VAL A 177 3.47 14.67 -33.12
N ASP A 178 3.81 14.11 -34.28
CA ASP A 178 2.94 13.16 -34.99
C ASP A 178 2.62 11.93 -34.13
N TYR A 179 3.62 11.40 -33.42
CA TYR A 179 3.41 10.32 -32.48
C TYR A 179 2.44 10.70 -31.35
N THR A 180 2.66 11.85 -30.69
CA THR A 180 1.74 12.29 -29.63
C THR A 180 0.33 12.51 -30.16
N ALA A 181 0.16 13.05 -31.37
CA ALA A 181 -1.16 13.25 -31.97
C ALA A 181 -1.91 11.92 -32.18
N ARG A 182 -1.21 10.85 -32.54
CA ARG A 182 -1.82 9.53 -32.80
C ARG A 182 -2.09 8.72 -31.54
N PHE A 183 -1.24 8.85 -30.52
CA PHE A 183 -1.25 7.96 -29.35
C PHE A 183 -1.63 8.63 -28.05
N ASP A 184 -1.98 9.92 -28.05
CA ASP A 184 -2.43 10.63 -26.86
C ASP A 184 -3.67 9.98 -26.22
N ASP A 185 -4.75 9.83 -26.98
CA ASP A 185 -6.00 9.24 -26.51
C ASP A 185 -5.79 7.82 -25.93
N PRO A 186 -5.10 6.89 -26.62
CA PRO A 186 -4.76 5.59 -26.05
C PRO A 186 -3.98 5.67 -24.74
N ILE A 187 -2.94 6.50 -24.65
CA ILE A 187 -2.10 6.60 -23.45
C ILE A 187 -2.90 7.20 -22.29
N LEU A 188 -3.68 8.25 -22.54
CA LEU A 188 -4.51 8.90 -21.51
C LEU A 188 -5.64 8.02 -21.01
N SER A 189 -6.37 7.38 -21.93
CA SER A 189 -7.46 6.47 -21.60
C SER A 189 -6.97 5.30 -20.75
N ASN A 190 -5.84 4.69 -21.14
CA ASN A 190 -5.24 3.60 -20.37
C ASN A 190 -4.63 4.08 -19.04
N SER A 191 -4.05 5.28 -18.97
CA SER A 191 -3.55 5.84 -17.71
C SER A 191 -4.69 6.06 -16.71
N ARG A 192 -5.83 6.59 -17.17
CA ARG A 192 -7.03 6.76 -16.33
C ARG A 192 -7.60 5.41 -15.89
N ALA A 193 -7.74 4.47 -16.82
CA ALA A 193 -8.20 3.11 -16.52
C ALA A 193 -7.28 2.41 -15.51
N PHE A 194 -5.97 2.66 -15.60
CA PHE A 194 -4.98 2.13 -14.68
C PHE A 194 -5.14 2.70 -13.27
N VAL A 195 -5.31 4.02 -13.12
CA VAL A 195 -5.58 4.67 -11.82
C VAL A 195 -6.86 4.10 -11.18
N VAL A 196 -7.95 4.04 -11.96
CA VAL A 196 -9.22 3.45 -11.50
C VAL A 196 -9.01 2.01 -11.06
N LYS A 197 -8.26 1.22 -11.85
CA LYS A 197 -8.05 -0.19 -11.55
C LYS A 197 -7.23 -0.41 -10.28
N LEU A 198 -6.20 0.39 -10.04
CA LEU A 198 -5.46 0.36 -8.78
C LEU A 198 -6.35 0.72 -7.58
N GLY A 199 -7.23 1.70 -7.74
CA GLY A 199 -8.25 2.05 -6.74
C GLY A 199 -9.17 0.87 -6.41
N GLU A 200 -9.73 0.22 -7.42
CA GLU A 200 -10.58 -0.98 -7.24
C GLU A 200 -9.83 -2.11 -6.52
N ILE A 201 -8.58 -2.38 -6.90
CA ILE A 201 -7.75 -3.43 -6.29
C ILE A 201 -7.46 -3.11 -4.82
N SER A 202 -7.11 -1.86 -4.52
CA SER A 202 -6.90 -1.37 -3.15
C SER A 202 -8.16 -1.57 -2.29
N THR A 203 -9.33 -1.17 -2.80
CA THR A 203 -10.61 -1.37 -2.11
C THR A 203 -10.95 -2.85 -1.93
N GLU A 204 -10.76 -3.68 -2.96
CA GLU A 204 -11.02 -5.13 -2.89
C GLU A 204 -10.16 -5.79 -1.79
N ARG A 205 -8.87 -5.43 -1.72
CA ARG A 205 -7.93 -5.94 -0.71
C ARG A 205 -8.32 -5.50 0.69
N THR A 206 -8.61 -4.21 0.88
CA THR A 206 -9.03 -3.66 2.16
C THR A 206 -10.31 -4.33 2.66
N ASN A 207 -11.31 -4.51 1.80
CA ASN A 207 -12.56 -5.16 2.16
C ASN A 207 -12.36 -6.63 2.60
N LYS A 208 -11.53 -7.39 1.87
CA LYS A 208 -11.21 -8.79 2.24
C LYS A 208 -10.52 -8.87 3.60
N LEU A 209 -9.53 -8.02 3.84
CA LEU A 209 -8.78 -8.00 5.11
C LEU A 209 -9.67 -7.54 6.27
N GLN A 210 -10.49 -6.51 6.07
CA GLN A 210 -11.42 -6.04 7.08
C GLN A 210 -12.45 -7.11 7.45
N PHE A 211 -12.98 -7.86 6.48
CA PHE A 211 -13.90 -8.97 6.75
C PHE A 211 -13.26 -10.05 7.64
N ILE A 212 -12.01 -10.43 7.36
CA ILE A 212 -11.26 -11.39 8.18
C ILE A 212 -11.07 -10.84 9.60
N GLN A 213 -10.70 -9.56 9.72
CA GLN A 213 -10.48 -8.92 11.02
C GLN A 213 -11.76 -8.85 11.85
N ILE A 214 -12.88 -8.41 11.25
CA ILE A 214 -14.17 -8.34 11.94
C ILE A 214 -14.58 -9.74 12.40
N SER A 215 -14.46 -10.74 11.53
CA SER A 215 -14.78 -12.13 11.87
C SER A 215 -13.93 -12.65 13.04
N ALA A 216 -12.62 -12.38 13.02
CA ALA A 216 -11.70 -12.76 14.09
C ALA A 216 -12.03 -12.05 15.42
N LEU A 217 -12.36 -10.76 15.38
CA LEU A 217 -12.72 -9.97 16.56
C LEU A 217 -14.05 -10.43 17.15
N THR A 218 -15.06 -10.70 16.30
CA THR A 218 -16.35 -11.27 16.73
C THR A 218 -16.16 -12.64 17.38
N LEU A 219 -15.33 -13.50 16.80
CA LEU A 219 -15.02 -14.80 17.37
C LEU A 219 -14.29 -14.68 18.73
N SER A 220 -13.32 -13.77 18.82
CA SER A 220 -12.60 -13.46 20.06
C SER A 220 -13.56 -13.01 21.17
N LEU A 221 -14.52 -12.14 20.83
CA LEU A 221 -15.52 -11.66 21.76
C LEU A 221 -16.44 -12.79 22.25
N MET A 222 -16.87 -13.68 21.35
CA MET A 222 -17.67 -14.85 21.73
C MET A 222 -16.90 -15.77 22.69
N VAL A 223 -15.63 -16.06 22.40
CA VAL A 223 -14.77 -16.88 23.27
C VAL A 223 -14.58 -16.23 24.64
N PHE A 224 -14.32 -14.92 24.66
CA PHE A 224 -14.18 -14.16 25.91
C PHE A 224 -15.46 -14.18 26.74
N ALA A 225 -16.63 -13.97 26.11
CA ALA A 225 -17.91 -14.05 26.80
C ALA A 225 -18.19 -15.44 27.38
N ALA A 226 -17.91 -16.51 26.61
CA ALA A 226 -18.05 -17.89 27.08
C ALA A 226 -17.13 -18.18 28.27
N MET A 227 -15.89 -17.68 28.23
CA MET A 227 -14.93 -17.79 29.33
C MET A 227 -15.42 -17.04 30.58
N GLY A 228 -15.90 -15.80 30.42
CA GLY A 228 -16.45 -15.00 31.52
C GLY A 228 -17.64 -15.67 32.21
N LEU A 229 -18.57 -16.23 31.42
CA LEU A 229 -19.69 -17.02 31.94
C LEU A 229 -19.21 -18.25 32.71
N ARG A 230 -18.25 -19.00 32.16
CA ARG A 230 -17.68 -20.19 32.81
C ARG A 230 -17.01 -19.83 34.14
N LEU A 231 -16.27 -18.73 34.21
CA LEU A 231 -15.67 -18.19 35.44
C LEU A 231 -16.73 -17.81 36.47
N ALA A 232 -17.77 -17.07 36.06
CA ALA A 232 -18.86 -16.68 36.96
C ALA A 232 -19.59 -17.91 37.56
N VAL A 233 -19.84 -18.93 36.74
CA VAL A 233 -20.41 -20.20 37.20
C VAL A 233 -19.45 -20.93 38.15
N SER A 234 -18.14 -20.94 37.85
CA SER A 234 -17.14 -21.57 38.71
C SER A 234 -17.02 -20.88 40.08
N LEU A 235 -17.05 -19.54 40.13
CA LEU A 235 -17.01 -18.76 41.37
C LEU A 235 -18.24 -19.03 42.24
N ARG A 236 -19.44 -19.03 41.66
CA ARG A 236 -20.67 -19.39 42.39
C ARG A 236 -20.61 -20.79 43.00
N LYS A 237 -20.04 -21.76 42.27
CA LYS A 237 -19.82 -23.12 42.80
C LYS A 237 -18.80 -23.13 43.93
N GLN A 238 -17.76 -22.29 43.88
CA GLN A 238 -16.79 -22.17 44.97
C GLN A 238 -17.41 -21.55 46.23
N ASP A 239 -18.22 -20.50 46.09
CA ASP A 239 -18.91 -19.87 47.22
C ASP A 239 -19.86 -20.84 47.92
N ALA A 240 -20.55 -21.70 47.16
CA ALA A 240 -21.42 -22.74 47.70
C ALA A 240 -20.64 -23.77 48.54
N VAL A 241 -19.49 -24.25 48.02
CA VAL A 241 -18.65 -25.23 48.72
C VAL A 241 -18.01 -24.64 49.99
N ILE A 242 -17.59 -23.36 49.95
CA ILE A 242 -17.03 -22.69 51.13
C ILE A 242 -18.08 -22.57 52.23
N ARG A 243 -19.32 -22.19 51.89
CA ARG A 243 -20.42 -22.12 52.87
C ARG A 243 -20.72 -23.48 53.51
N GLU A 244 -20.75 -24.57 52.72
CA GLU A 244 -20.92 -25.92 53.26
C GLU A 244 -19.79 -26.29 54.24
N SER A 245 -18.54 -26.00 53.89
CA SER A 245 -17.41 -26.29 54.78
C SER A 245 -17.42 -25.46 56.07
N GLN A 246 -17.87 -24.21 56.02
CA GLN A 246 -18.06 -23.39 57.22
C GLN A 246 -19.21 -23.90 58.10
N GLN A 247 -20.32 -24.36 57.50
CA GLN A 247 -21.42 -24.96 58.25
C GLN A 247 -21.00 -26.26 58.95
N GLN A 248 -20.19 -27.09 58.30
CA GLN A 248 -19.65 -28.32 58.89
C GLN A 248 -18.70 -28.03 60.07
N LEU A 249 -17.86 -26.99 59.95
CA LEU A 249 -16.99 -26.56 61.05
C LEU A 249 -17.81 -26.09 62.27
N ILE A 250 -18.81 -25.24 62.04
CA ILE A 250 -19.70 -24.76 63.11
C ILE A 250 -20.49 -25.91 63.76
N GLN A 251 -20.95 -26.90 62.98
CA GLN A 251 -21.58 -28.09 63.53
C GLN A 251 -20.62 -28.96 64.33
N SER A 252 -19.39 -29.14 63.86
CA SER A 252 -18.38 -29.92 64.58
C SER A 252 -17.96 -29.25 65.90
N GLU A 253 -17.90 -27.92 65.92
CA GLU A 253 -17.60 -27.14 67.13
C GLU A 253 -18.76 -27.21 68.14
N LYS A 254 -20.01 -27.17 67.66
CA LYS A 254 -21.20 -27.39 68.51
C LYS A 254 -21.34 -28.81 69.05
N MET A 255 -20.79 -29.82 68.38
CA MET A 255 -20.80 -31.21 68.88
C MET A 255 -19.64 -31.52 69.82
N ALA A 256 -18.61 -30.66 69.85
CA ALA A 256 -17.45 -30.79 70.73
C ALA A 256 -17.59 -29.97 72.04
N SER A 257 -18.58 -29.08 72.12
CA SER A 257 -18.98 -28.34 73.33
C SER A 257 -20.18 -28.98 74.02
#